data_AF-T0LJV6-F1
#
_entry.id   AF-T0LJV6-F1
#
_cell.length_a   1.000
_cell.length_b   1.000
_cell.length_c   1.000
_cell.angle_alpha   90.00
_cell.angle_beta   90.00
_cell.angle_gamma   90.00
#
_symmetry.space_group_name_H-M   'P 1'
#
loop_
_entity.id
_entity.type
_entity.pdbx_description
1 polymer ?
#
loop_
_entity_poly.entity_id
_entity_poly.type
_entity_poly.pdbx_seq_one_letter_code
_entity_poly.pdbx_strand_id
1 'polypeptide(L)' 'MRIERVDNKEVRSRIMSIDPQKRRELGINKSTLWYQQKKIKEGKEIKVYSKTIVKIE' A
#
# COMPACT_ATOMS: atom_id res chain seq x y z
N MET A 1 -0.02 19.38 -2.82
CA MET A 1 -0.03 17.89 -2.76
C MET A 1 0.05 17.36 -4.19
N ARG A 2 1.22 16.91 -4.64
CA ARG A 2 1.37 16.27 -5.94
C ARG A 2 0.89 14.82 -5.84
N ILE A 3 -0.18 14.51 -6.57
CA ILE A 3 -0.68 13.14 -6.73
C ILE A 3 0.08 12.56 -7.93
N GLU A 4 1.35 12.24 -7.73
CA GLU A 4 2.13 11.55 -8.76
C GLU A 4 1.68 10.08 -8.82
N ARG A 5 1.50 9.55 -10.03
CA ARG A 5 1.19 8.13 -10.26
C ARG A 5 2.44 7.30 -9.95
N VAL A 6 2.70 7.06 -8.67
CA VAL A 6 3.73 6.11 -8.21
C VAL A 6 3.12 4.71 -8.20
N ASP A 7 2.58 4.26 -9.33
CA ASP A 7 2.24 2.86 -9.59
C ASP A 7 3.54 2.06 -9.86
N ASN A 8 4.57 2.26 -9.03
CA ASN A 8 5.79 1.49 -9.14
C ASN A 8 5.48 0.06 -8.72
N LYS A 9 5.84 -0.91 -9.58
CA LYS A 9 5.73 -2.36 -9.30
C LYS A 9 6.29 -2.71 -7.91
N GLU A 10 7.30 -1.96 -7.48
CA GLU A 10 7.91 -2.03 -6.15
C GLU A 10 6.92 -1.77 -5.01
N VAL A 11 6.12 -0.70 -5.08
CA VAL A 11 5.12 -0.37 -4.04
C VAL A 11 4.06 -1.48 -3.95
N ARG A 12 3.64 -2.02 -5.11
CA ARG A 12 2.68 -3.13 -5.15
C ARG A 12 3.24 -4.40 -4.51
N SER A 13 4.50 -4.71 -4.80
CA SER A 13 5.21 -5.84 -4.19
C SER A 13 5.33 -5.66 -2.68
N ARG A 14 5.75 -4.48 -2.22
CA ARG A 14 5.87 -4.18 -0.78
C ARG A 14 4.53 -4.30 -0.06
N ILE A 15 3.43 -3.76 -0.60
CA ILE A 15 2.07 -3.89 -0.01
C ILE A 15 1.62 -5.35 0.06
N MET A 16 1.94 -6.16 -0.95
CA MET A 16 1.68 -7.61 -0.93
C MET A 16 2.48 -8.33 0.17
N SER A 17 3.71 -7.89 0.44
CA SER A 17 4.59 -8.47 1.46
C SER A 17 4.35 -7.95 2.89
N ILE A 18 3.35 -7.10 3.15
CA ILE A 18 3.05 -6.62 4.51
C ILE A 18 2.34 -7.71 5.32
N ASP A 19 3.05 -8.23 6.32
CA ASP A 19 2.49 -9.12 7.33
C ASP A 19 1.68 -8.39 8.40
N PRO A 20 0.80 -9.10 9.15
CA PRO A 20 0.01 -8.50 10.23
C PRO A 20 0.82 -7.82 11.33
N GLN A 21 2.05 -8.29 11.59
CA GLN A 21 2.98 -7.70 12.56
C GLN A 21 3.54 -6.38 12.04
N LYS A 22 4.10 -6.40 10.83
CA LYS A 22 4.61 -5.19 10.15
C LYS A 22 3.49 -4.15 9.97
N ARG A 23 2.26 -4.59 9.68
CA ARG A 23 1.08 -3.70 9.65
C ARG A 23 0.86 -2.95 10.98
N ARG A 24 1.03 -3.62 12.12
CA ARG A 24 0.88 -3.00 13.46
C ARG A 24 1.97 -1.96 13.68
N GLU A 25 3.21 -2.30 13.35
CA GLU A 25 4.37 -1.39 13.46
C GLU A 25 4.20 -0.15 12.59
N LEU A 26 3.70 -0.31 11.36
CA LEU A 26 3.42 0.80 10.45
C LEU A 26 2.17 1.62 10.83
N GLY A 27 1.38 1.15 11.80
CA GLY A 27 0.12 1.79 12.20
C GLY A 27 -0.90 1.86 11.06
N ILE A 28 -0.90 0.88 10.15
CA ILE A 28 -1.85 0.80 9.04
C ILE A 28 -3.10 0.05 9.50
N ASN A 29 -4.29 0.56 9.18
CA ASN A 29 -5.53 -0.14 9.50
C ASN A 29 -5.67 -1.42 8.66
N LYS A 30 -6.20 -2.49 9.25
CA LYS A 30 -6.48 -3.77 8.58
C LYS A 30 -7.33 -3.59 7.32
N SER A 31 -8.37 -2.75 7.37
CA SER A 31 -9.25 -2.49 6.23
C SER A 31 -8.51 -1.78 5.09
N THR A 32 -7.61 -0.85 5.41
CA THR A 32 -6.78 -0.15 4.43
C THR A 32 -5.82 -1.09 3.72
N LEU A 33 -5.13 -1.95 4.46
CA LEU A 33 -4.24 -2.95 3.87
C LEU A 33 -5.02 -3.91 2.96
N TRP A 34 -6.13 -4.46 3.46
CA TRP A 34 -6.97 -5.38 2.69
C TRP A 34 -7.49 -4.74 1.39
N TYR A 35 -7.96 -3.48 1.45
CA TYR A 35 -8.42 -2.76 0.26
C TYR A 35 -7.33 -2.65 -0.80
N GLN A 36 -6.11 -2.26 -0.39
CA GLN A 36 -4.98 -2.12 -1.31
C GLN A 36 -4.59 -3.47 -1.90
N GLN A 37 -4.47 -4.50 -1.07
CA GLN A 37 -4.14 -5.86 -1.50
C GLN A 37 -5.19 -6.42 -2.48
N LYS A 38 -6.48 -6.24 -2.20
CA LYS A 38 -7.58 -6.65 -3.10
C LYS A 38 -7.50 -5.94 -4.45
N LYS A 39 -7.28 -4.63 -4.46
CA LYS A 39 -7.16 -3.85 -5.70
C LYS A 39 -5.97 -4.27 -6.55
N ILE A 40 -4.82 -4.53 -5.92
CA ILE A 40 -3.62 -5.07 -6.60
C ILE A 40 -3.94 -6.43 -7.22
N LYS A 41 -4.61 -7.33 -6.48
CA LYS A 41 -5.00 -8.66 -6.97
C LYS A 41 -5.99 -8.60 -8.15
N GLU A 42 -6.87 -7.60 -8.16
CA GLU A 42 -7.79 -7.32 -9.27
C GLU A 42 -7.11 -6.64 -10.47
N GLY A 43 -5.79 -6.36 -10.41
CA GLY A 43 -5.04 -5.66 -11.45
C GLY A 43 -5.43 -4.19 -11.61
N LYS A 44 -6.17 -3.63 -10.64
CA LYS A 44 -6.66 -2.25 -10.67
C LYS A 44 -5.63 -1.29 -10.11
N GLU A 45 -5.63 -0.09 -10.66
CA GLU A 45 -4.83 1.01 -10.14
C GLU A 45 -5.22 1.32 -8.69
N ILE A 46 -4.20 1.54 -7.84
CA ILE A 46 -4.38 1.89 -6.44
C ILE A 46 -3.97 3.34 -6.22
N LYS A 47 -4.86 4.12 -5.61
CA LYS A 47 -4.49 5.44 -5.11
C LYS A 47 -3.75 5.26 -3.78
N VAL A 48 -2.42 5.28 -3.83
CA VAL A 48 -1.58 5.29 -2.63
C VAL A 48 -1.27 6.74 -2.27
N TYR A 49 -1.59 7.13 -1.05
CA TYR A 49 -1.24 8.45 -0.52
C TYR A 49 0.23 8.45 -0.08
N SER A 50 0.92 9.58 -0.24
CA SER A 50 2.33 9.73 0.14
C SER A 50 2.61 9.33 1.59
N LYS A 51 1.68 9.63 2.52
CA LYS A 51 1.77 9.22 3.93
C LYS A 51 1.87 7.70 4.14
N THR A 52 1.34 6.92 3.21
CA THR A 52 1.39 5.46 3.24
C THR A 52 2.66 4.95 2.56
N ILE A 53 3.11 5.62 1.49
CA ILE A 53 4.40 5.31 0.83
C ILE A 53 5.56 5.53 1.80
N VAL A 54 5.61 6.66 2.51
CA VAL A 54 6.66 7.01 3.49
C VAL A 54 6.74 5.99 4.65
N LYS A 55 5.67 5.24 4.90
CA LYS A 55 5.66 4.17 5.91
C LYS A 55 6.12 2.82 5.35
N ILE A 56 6.09 2.64 4.04
CA ILE A 56 6.41 1.40 3.34
C ILE A 56 7.83 1.48 2.71
N GLU A 57 8.36 2.69 2.55
CA GLU A 57 9.79 2.99 2.43
C GLU A 57 10.54 2.68 3.71
#